data_AF-A0A524FD71-F1
#
_entry.id   AF-A0A524FD71-F1
#
_cell.length_a   1.000
_cell.length_b   1.000
_cell.length_c   1.000
_cell.angle_alpha   90.00
_cell.angle_beta   90.00
_cell.angle_gamma   90.00
#
_symmetry.space_group_name_H-M   'P 1'
#
loop_
_entity.id
_entity.type
_entity.pdbx_description
1 polymer ?
#
loop_
_entity_poly.entity_id
_entity_poly.type
_entity_poly.pdbx_seq_one_letter_code
_entity_poly.pdbx_strand_id
1 'polypeptide(L)'
;MTIKIGNISISPTKIICLGRNYIDHIKEMNAQIPKEPVFFAKTINTLITDNKPIIYPKILYNDEQRRRLDYEIELAFIISKKAKNVNQQNAYDQVLGYTVFLDMTAREMQVGDRNIKLPWYRSKNFDTFGPIGPKVVSQAEIADPHNLDIELKVNGETRQSSNTRNLIFRIPQIIEYITQFVTLEEGDIIATGTPGGVGAVLPGDKIEASIEKIGTITHPIVLEGSES
;
A
#
# COMPACT_ATOMS: atom_id res chain seq x y z
N MET A 1 4.58 5.54 17.31
CA MET A 1 5.33 4.30 16.97
C MET A 1 6.47 4.72 16.05
N THR A 2 7.68 4.22 16.29
CA THR A 2 8.81 4.41 15.37
C THR A 2 9.06 3.09 14.65
N ILE A 3 9.20 3.13 13.33
CA ILE A 3 9.50 1.97 12.49
C ILE A 3 10.79 2.22 11.72
N LYS A 4 11.63 1.18 11.61
CA LYS A 4 12.90 1.22 10.88
C LYS A 4 12.75 0.48 9.56
N ILE A 5 12.94 1.18 8.45
CA ILE A 5 12.84 0.66 7.07
C ILE A 5 14.23 0.73 6.45
N GLY A 6 14.92 -0.41 6.37
CA GLY A 6 16.34 -0.46 6.05
C GLY A 6 17.15 0.33 7.09
N ASN A 7 17.82 1.40 6.66
CA ASN A 7 18.62 2.27 7.54
C ASN A 7 17.90 3.54 8.00
N ILE A 8 16.65 3.75 7.57
CA ILE A 8 15.87 4.96 7.89
C ILE A 8 14.85 4.63 8.97
N SER A 9 14.77 5.47 10.01
CA SER A 9 13.72 5.39 11.03
C SER A 9 12.72 6.53 10.84
N ILE A 10 11.43 6.20 10.85
CA ILE A 10 10.34 7.18 10.74
C ILE A 10 9.33 6.99 11.86
N SER A 11 8.61 8.06 12.18
CA SER A 11 7.51 8.04 13.16
C SER A 11 6.23 8.59 12.50
N PRO A 12 5.58 7.82 11.61
CA PRO A 12 4.42 8.28 10.87
C PRO A 12 3.28 8.67 11.83
N THR A 13 2.60 9.77 11.51
CA THR A 13 1.36 10.15 12.19
C THR A 13 0.15 9.51 11.51
N LYS A 14 0.26 9.24 10.19
CA LYS A 14 -0.80 8.67 9.36
C LYS A 14 -0.25 7.92 8.15
N ILE A 15 -1.09 7.03 7.62
CA ILE A 15 -0.90 6.35 6.34
C ILE A 15 -2.11 6.67 5.47
N ILE A 16 -1.89 7.33 4.33
CA ILE A 16 -2.93 7.69 3.37
C ILE A 16 -2.76 6.79 2.15
N CYS A 17 -3.79 6.03 1.81
CA CYS A 17 -3.76 5.07 0.72
C CYS A 17 -4.67 5.53 -0.42
N LEU A 18 -4.31 5.21 -1.66
CA LEU A 18 -5.08 5.54 -2.85
C LEU A 18 -5.80 4.32 -3.40
N GLY A 19 -7.11 4.43 -3.58
CA GLY A 19 -7.90 3.44 -4.29
C GLY A 19 -7.91 3.69 -5.78
N ARG A 20 -7.85 2.63 -6.59
CA ARG A 20 -8.09 2.66 -8.05
C ARG A 20 -7.18 3.61 -8.82
N ASN A 21 -5.87 3.56 -8.54
CA ASN A 21 -4.92 4.47 -9.15
C ASN A 21 -4.04 3.86 -10.25
N TYR A 22 -4.34 2.64 -10.72
CA TYR A 22 -3.65 2.03 -11.87
C TYR A 22 -4.62 1.78 -13.02
N ILE A 23 -4.19 2.11 -14.24
CA ILE A 23 -4.97 1.87 -15.47
C ILE A 23 -5.33 0.38 -15.61
N ASP A 24 -4.38 -0.51 -15.33
CA ASP A 24 -4.58 -1.97 -15.48
C ASP A 24 -5.68 -2.49 -14.54
N HIS A 25 -5.68 -2.02 -13.29
CA HIS A 25 -6.71 -2.39 -12.30
C HIS A 25 -8.09 -1.87 -12.68
N ILE A 26 -8.17 -0.67 -13.25
CA ILE A 26 -9.45 -0.11 -13.75
C ILE A 26 -10.02 -0.93 -14.91
N LYS A 27 -9.15 -1.34 -15.84
CA LYS A 27 -9.54 -2.20 -16.98
C LYS A 27 -10.07 -3.55 -16.49
N GLU A 28 -9.38 -4.19 -15.54
CA GLU A 28 -9.80 -5.46 -14.95
C GLU A 28 -11.20 -5.35 -14.29
N MET A 29 -11.47 -4.25 -13.61
CA MET A 29 -12.75 -4.01 -12.94
C MET A 29 -13.87 -3.54 -13.88
N ASN A 30 -13.62 -3.27 -15.16
CA ASN A 30 -14.52 -2.55 -16.06
C ASN A 30 -15.08 -1.26 -15.43
N ALA A 31 -14.25 -0.56 -14.65
CA ALA A 31 -14.65 0.63 -13.93
C ALA A 31 -14.36 1.90 -14.74
N GLN A 32 -15.04 3.00 -14.40
CA GLN A 32 -14.67 4.32 -14.91
C GLN A 32 -13.44 4.87 -14.19
N ILE A 33 -12.56 5.55 -14.93
CA ILE A 33 -11.44 6.29 -14.35
C ILE A 33 -12.01 7.36 -13.40
N PRO A 34 -11.63 7.35 -12.11
CA PRO A 34 -12.03 8.39 -11.17
C PRO A 34 -11.63 9.78 -11.70
N LYS A 35 -12.49 10.77 -11.51
CA LYS A 35 -12.16 12.17 -11.85
C LYS A 35 -11.21 12.80 -10.83
N GLU A 36 -11.22 12.28 -9.61
CA GLU A 36 -10.41 12.76 -8.49
C GLU A 36 -9.84 11.55 -7.72
N PRO A 37 -8.68 11.71 -7.03
CA PRO A 37 -8.11 10.65 -6.22
C PRO A 37 -9.07 10.16 -5.11
N VAL A 38 -9.17 8.84 -4.94
CA VAL A 38 -9.95 8.23 -3.85
C VAL A 38 -9.01 7.87 -2.72
N PHE A 39 -9.15 8.51 -1.56
CA PHE A 39 -8.34 8.21 -0.38
C PHE A 39 -9.07 7.40 0.68
N PHE A 40 -8.30 6.59 1.38
CA PHE A 40 -8.68 5.97 2.65
C PHE A 40 -7.47 5.91 3.57
N ALA A 41 -7.71 5.63 4.84
CA ALA A 41 -6.65 5.57 5.84
C ALA A 41 -6.30 4.13 6.18
N LYS A 42 -4.99 3.88 6.35
CA LYS A 42 -4.51 2.80 7.20
C LYS A 42 -3.96 3.39 8.51
N THR A 43 -4.15 2.68 9.61
CA THR A 43 -3.66 3.05 10.94
C THR A 43 -2.29 2.43 11.17
N ILE A 44 -1.51 3.05 12.05
CA ILE A 44 -0.10 2.69 12.27
C ILE A 44 0.08 1.28 12.85
N ASN A 45 -0.94 0.68 13.48
CA ASN A 45 -0.90 -0.71 13.97
C ASN A 45 -0.76 -1.74 12.82
N THR A 46 -1.11 -1.36 11.60
CA THR A 46 -1.00 -2.24 10.42
C THR A 46 0.46 -2.50 10.03
N LEU A 47 1.39 -1.64 10.46
CA LEU A 47 2.76 -1.63 9.95
C LEU A 47 3.61 -2.80 10.48
N ILE A 48 4.20 -3.54 9.55
CA ILE A 48 5.27 -4.49 9.81
C ILE A 48 6.40 -4.32 8.78
N THR A 49 7.62 -4.64 9.17
CA THR A 49 8.79 -4.63 8.29
C THR A 49 8.99 -6.00 7.65
N ASP A 50 9.86 -6.05 6.63
CA ASP A 50 10.26 -7.26 5.92
C ASP A 50 10.49 -8.49 6.83
N ASN A 51 10.15 -9.68 6.32
CA ASN A 51 10.24 -11.00 6.95
C ASN A 51 9.33 -11.24 8.17
N LYS A 52 8.52 -10.26 8.60
CA LYS A 52 7.49 -10.48 9.63
C LYS A 52 6.25 -11.17 9.04
N PRO A 53 5.57 -12.04 9.78
CA PRO A 53 4.35 -12.68 9.28
C PRO A 53 3.21 -11.68 9.10
N ILE A 54 2.41 -11.87 8.05
CA ILE A 54 1.08 -11.26 7.94
C ILE A 54 0.11 -12.23 8.59
N ILE A 55 -0.64 -11.72 9.58
CA ILE A 55 -1.58 -12.52 10.35
C ILE A 55 -2.91 -12.59 9.61
N TYR A 56 -3.37 -13.81 9.34
CA TYR A 56 -4.69 -14.12 8.82
C TYR A 56 -5.70 -14.13 9.97
N PRO A 57 -6.58 -13.13 10.10
CA PRO A 57 -7.38 -12.93 11.31
C PRO A 57 -8.47 -14.01 11.54
N LYS A 58 -8.77 -14.32 12.81
CA LYS A 58 -9.80 -15.29 13.24
C LYS A 58 -11.16 -15.01 12.64
N ILE A 59 -11.53 -13.75 12.61
CA ILE A 59 -12.81 -13.30 12.07
C ILE A 59 -12.98 -13.62 10.58
N LEU A 60 -11.89 -13.82 9.82
CA LEU A 60 -11.96 -14.17 8.40
C LEU A 60 -12.11 -15.67 8.17
N TYR A 61 -11.64 -16.53 9.07
CA TYR A 61 -11.76 -17.99 8.87
C TYR A 61 -12.88 -18.64 9.70
N ASN A 62 -13.30 -18.00 10.80
CA ASN A 62 -14.46 -18.44 11.59
C ASN A 62 -15.81 -18.09 10.93
N ASP A 63 -15.81 -17.16 9.98
CA ASP A 63 -16.99 -16.75 9.23
C ASP A 63 -16.74 -17.01 7.74
N GLU A 64 -17.42 -17.99 7.17
CA GLU A 64 -17.26 -18.36 5.76
C GLU A 64 -17.60 -17.22 4.81
N GLN A 65 -18.45 -16.27 5.23
CA GLN A 65 -18.80 -15.09 4.44
C GLN A 65 -17.69 -14.03 4.44
N ARG A 66 -16.63 -14.20 5.24
CA ARG A 66 -15.52 -13.25 5.38
C ARG A 66 -14.17 -13.84 4.94
N ARG A 67 -14.16 -15.06 4.41
CA ARG A 67 -12.95 -15.85 4.14
C ARG A 67 -12.23 -15.42 2.87
N ARG A 68 -11.65 -14.23 2.89
CA ARG A 68 -10.76 -13.75 1.83
C ARG A 68 -9.83 -12.64 2.31
N LEU A 69 -8.53 -12.93 2.30
CA LEU A 69 -7.46 -11.96 2.50
C LEU A 69 -6.75 -11.73 1.16
N ASP A 70 -6.81 -10.51 0.63
CA ASP A 70 -6.20 -10.15 -0.63
C ASP A 70 -4.90 -9.35 -0.43
N TYR A 71 -3.95 -9.55 -1.36
CA TYR A 71 -2.74 -8.72 -1.50
C TYR A 71 -2.95 -7.60 -2.52
N GLU A 72 -2.27 -6.47 -2.29
CA GLU A 72 -2.26 -5.30 -3.16
C GLU A 72 -0.85 -4.65 -3.07
N ILE A 73 0.06 -4.93 -4.02
CA ILE A 73 1.39 -4.30 -4.02
C ILE A 73 1.32 -2.84 -4.47
N GLU A 74 1.98 -1.96 -3.74
CA GLU A 74 1.98 -0.53 -4.04
C GLU A 74 3.39 0.08 -3.96
N LEU A 75 3.64 1.05 -4.83
CA LEU A 75 4.68 2.04 -4.58
C LEU A 75 4.19 2.96 -3.46
N ALA A 76 4.99 3.14 -2.42
CA ALA A 76 4.75 4.15 -1.41
C ALA A 76 5.87 5.19 -1.38
N PHE A 77 5.53 6.41 -0.96
CA PHE A 77 6.51 7.45 -0.67
C PHE A 77 6.31 7.99 0.75
N ILE A 78 7.41 8.45 1.33
CA ILE A 78 7.44 8.97 2.70
C ILE A 78 7.64 10.48 2.65
N ILE A 79 6.96 11.20 3.54
CA ILE A 79 7.06 12.66 3.63
C ILE A 79 8.31 13.07 4.40
N SER A 80 9.08 14.01 3.84
CA SER A 80 10.35 14.49 4.42
C SER A 80 10.18 15.62 5.44
N LYS A 81 9.08 16.37 5.36
CA LYS A 81 8.82 17.53 6.21
C LYS A 81 7.35 17.91 6.16
N LYS A 82 6.94 18.76 7.11
CA LYS A 82 5.59 19.30 7.17
C LYS A 82 5.18 19.96 5.84
N ALA A 83 4.04 19.56 5.28
CA ALA A 83 3.54 20.02 3.99
C ALA A 83 2.03 20.32 4.04
N LYS A 84 1.65 21.54 3.63
CA LYS A 84 0.26 22.03 3.53
C LYS A 84 0.14 22.94 2.31
N ASN A 85 -0.93 22.81 1.53
CA ASN A 85 -1.17 23.58 0.31
C ASN A 85 0.05 23.63 -0.64
N VAL A 86 0.64 22.47 -0.94
CA VAL A 86 1.84 22.35 -1.77
C VAL A 86 1.45 22.26 -3.24
N ASN A 87 2.00 23.12 -4.09
CA ASN A 87 1.80 23.03 -5.54
C ASN A 87 2.60 21.87 -6.14
N GLN A 88 2.14 21.28 -7.26
CA GLN A 88 2.81 20.13 -7.90
C GLN A 88 4.31 20.35 -8.18
N GLN A 89 4.70 21.58 -8.55
CA GLN A 89 6.09 21.92 -8.86
C GLN A 89 7.05 21.72 -7.68
N ASN A 90 6.54 21.83 -6.45
CA ASN A 90 7.31 21.71 -5.21
C ASN A 90 7.05 20.38 -4.48
N ALA A 91 6.32 19.46 -5.11
CA ALA A 91 5.85 18.24 -4.47
C ALA A 91 7.00 17.30 -4.13
N TYR A 92 7.98 17.17 -5.02
CA TYR A 92 9.15 16.32 -4.81
C TYR A 92 10.03 16.79 -3.64
N ASP A 93 10.07 18.09 -3.33
CA ASP A 93 10.77 18.59 -2.13
C ASP A 93 10.19 18.07 -0.81
N GLN A 94 8.98 17.52 -0.85
CA GLN A 94 8.30 16.93 0.31
C GLN A 94 8.51 15.42 0.42
N VAL A 95 9.23 14.78 -0.51
CA VAL A 95 9.42 13.33 -0.54
C VAL A 95 10.78 12.97 0.06
N LEU A 96 10.78 12.20 1.14
CA LEU A 96 11.98 11.62 1.74
C LEU A 96 12.57 10.53 0.84
N GLY A 97 11.70 9.68 0.29
CA GLY A 97 12.06 8.60 -0.60
C GLY A 97 10.91 7.64 -0.84
N TYR A 98 11.22 6.55 -1.55
CA TYR A 98 10.27 5.55 -2.04
C TYR A 98 10.52 4.19 -1.39
N THR A 99 9.47 3.40 -1.21
CA THR A 99 9.53 2.05 -0.65
C THR A 99 8.43 1.16 -1.24
N VAL A 100 8.52 -0.16 -1.07
CA VAL A 100 7.40 -1.08 -1.30
C VAL A 100 6.43 -1.00 -0.13
N PHE A 101 5.14 -1.06 -0.43
CA PHE A 101 4.06 -1.21 0.54
C PHE A 101 3.10 -2.30 0.08
N LEU A 102 2.49 -3.01 1.03
CA LEU A 102 1.40 -3.95 0.77
C LEU A 102 0.12 -3.47 1.45
N ASP A 103 -0.93 -3.28 0.68
CA ASP A 103 -2.26 -2.97 1.20
C ASP A 103 -3.13 -4.22 1.35
N MET A 104 -2.83 -5.01 2.38
CA MET A 104 -3.60 -6.22 2.66
C MET A 104 -5.06 -5.87 3.00
N THR A 105 -5.97 -6.67 2.46
CA THR A 105 -7.40 -6.36 2.49
C THR A 105 -8.25 -7.57 2.85
N ALA A 106 -9.08 -7.45 3.88
CA ALA A 106 -10.17 -8.40 4.15
C ALA A 106 -11.29 -8.16 3.12
N ARG A 107 -11.22 -8.84 1.97
CA ARG A 107 -11.95 -8.46 0.75
C ARG A 107 -13.45 -8.52 0.93
N GLU A 108 -13.99 -9.60 1.46
CA GLU A 108 -15.44 -9.76 1.59
C GLU A 108 -16.04 -8.71 2.54
N MET A 109 -15.31 -8.35 3.61
CA MET A 109 -15.70 -7.23 4.48
C MET A 109 -15.75 -5.91 3.70
N GLN A 110 -14.72 -5.62 2.89
CA GLN A 110 -14.67 -4.41 2.07
C GLN A 110 -15.79 -4.36 1.02
N VAL A 111 -16.07 -5.48 0.35
CA VAL A 111 -17.16 -5.59 -0.63
C VAL A 111 -18.50 -5.37 0.04
N GLY A 112 -18.73 -6.02 1.19
CA GLY A 112 -19.91 -5.81 2.02
C GLY A 112 -20.10 -4.34 2.38
N ASP A 113 -19.07 -3.69 2.93
CA ASP A 113 -19.10 -2.27 3.29
C ASP A 113 -19.42 -1.39 2.08
N ARG A 114 -18.75 -1.62 0.95
CA ARG A 114 -18.96 -0.86 -0.29
C ARG A 114 -20.38 -0.98 -0.83
N ASN A 115 -20.97 -2.18 -0.79
CA ASN A 115 -22.32 -2.43 -1.32
C ASN A 115 -23.40 -1.65 -0.56
N ILE A 116 -23.17 -1.35 0.72
CA ILE A 116 -24.04 -0.51 1.55
C ILE A 116 -23.47 0.88 1.81
N LYS A 117 -22.49 1.32 1.00
CA LYS A 117 -21.88 2.66 1.02
C LYS A 117 -21.19 3.03 2.34
N LEU A 118 -20.66 2.05 3.05
CA LEU A 118 -19.85 2.25 4.26
C LEU A 118 -18.35 2.40 3.94
N PRO A 119 -17.55 3.04 4.83
CA PRO A 119 -16.11 3.19 4.67
C PRO A 119 -15.35 1.85 4.75
N TRP A 120 -14.15 1.80 4.14
CA TRP A 120 -13.30 0.59 4.11
C TRP A 120 -12.46 0.37 5.36
N TYR A 121 -12.70 1.14 6.43
CA TYR A 121 -11.82 1.23 7.58
C TYR A 121 -11.51 -0.15 8.19
N ARG A 122 -12.53 -0.92 8.58
CA ARG A 122 -12.33 -2.22 9.25
C ARG A 122 -11.68 -3.28 8.36
N SER A 123 -11.83 -3.21 7.04
CA SER A 123 -11.28 -4.21 6.12
C SER A 123 -9.82 -3.97 5.75
N LYS A 124 -9.31 -2.76 6.00
CA LYS A 124 -7.94 -2.33 5.68
C LYS A 124 -7.03 -2.20 6.92
N ASN A 125 -7.55 -2.34 8.14
CA ASN A 125 -6.86 -1.92 9.37
C ASN A 125 -6.58 -3.00 10.43
N PHE A 126 -6.62 -4.27 10.06
CA PHE A 126 -6.10 -5.33 10.93
C PHE A 126 -4.60 -5.15 11.17
N ASP A 127 -4.12 -5.64 12.31
CA ASP A 127 -2.68 -5.69 12.57
C ASP A 127 -1.97 -6.42 11.42
N THR A 128 -0.74 -6.01 11.11
CA THR A 128 0.09 -6.55 10.02
C THR A 128 -0.41 -6.32 8.58
N PHE A 129 -1.51 -5.60 8.37
CA PHE A 129 -2.06 -5.38 7.02
C PHE A 129 -1.35 -4.29 6.19
N GLY A 130 -0.32 -3.64 6.73
CA GLY A 130 0.49 -2.63 6.05
C GLY A 130 1.99 -2.97 6.02
N PRO A 131 2.42 -4.12 5.47
CA PRO A 131 3.85 -4.38 5.31
C PRO A 131 4.56 -3.31 4.49
N ILE A 132 5.77 -2.94 4.90
CA ILE A 132 6.55 -1.86 4.29
C ILE A 132 8.06 -2.18 4.28
N GLY A 133 8.73 -1.89 3.16
CA GLY A 133 10.18 -2.02 3.04
C GLY A 133 10.69 -2.37 1.63
N PRO A 134 11.84 -3.06 1.50
CA PRO A 134 12.78 -3.40 2.57
C PRO A 134 13.63 -2.19 3.01
N LYS A 135 13.70 -1.14 2.19
CA LYS A 135 14.46 0.10 2.41
C LYS A 135 13.73 1.28 1.81
N VAL A 136 14.08 2.48 2.29
CA VAL A 136 13.69 3.74 1.65
C VAL A 136 14.80 4.15 0.67
N VAL A 137 14.44 4.37 -0.59
CA VAL A 137 15.37 4.81 -1.64
C VAL A 137 15.14 6.27 -1.96
N SER A 138 16.21 7.05 -1.98
CA SER A 138 16.14 8.50 -2.18
C SER A 138 15.79 8.88 -3.62
N GLN A 139 15.34 10.12 -3.80
CA GLN A 139 15.11 10.70 -5.13
C GLN A 139 16.39 10.80 -5.98
N ALA A 140 17.57 10.88 -5.34
CA ALA A 140 18.85 10.89 -6.05
C ALA A 140 19.15 9.53 -6.71
N GLU A 141 18.65 8.43 -6.14
CA GLU A 141 18.85 7.07 -6.66
C GLU A 141 17.72 6.65 -7.63
N ILE A 142 16.51 7.19 -7.46
CA ILE A 142 15.36 6.97 -8.35
C ILE A 142 14.97 8.31 -8.99
N ALA A 143 15.55 8.57 -10.16
CA ALA A 143 15.28 9.80 -10.92
C ALA A 143 13.83 9.90 -11.43
N ASP A 144 13.21 8.77 -11.77
CA ASP A 144 11.81 8.70 -12.20
C ASP A 144 11.05 7.60 -11.45
N PRO A 145 10.25 7.93 -10.43
CA PRO A 145 9.45 6.96 -9.69
C PRO A 145 8.22 6.47 -10.48
N HIS A 146 7.91 7.10 -11.62
CA HIS A 146 6.82 6.72 -12.53
C HIS A 146 7.31 5.85 -13.69
N ASN A 147 8.45 5.19 -13.54
CA ASN A 147 8.93 4.20 -14.50
C ASN A 147 9.74 3.09 -13.81
N LEU A 148 9.10 2.38 -12.89
CA LEU A 148 9.68 1.25 -12.16
C LEU A 148 8.82 0.01 -12.39
N ASP A 149 9.46 -1.11 -12.70
CA ASP A 149 8.75 -2.39 -12.73
C ASP A 149 8.29 -2.78 -11.32
N ILE A 150 7.05 -3.26 -11.21
CA ILE A 150 6.40 -3.66 -9.96
C ILE A 150 5.81 -5.06 -10.11
N GLU A 151 6.16 -5.96 -9.19
CA GLU A 151 5.81 -7.38 -9.27
C GLU A 151 5.47 -7.95 -7.89
N LEU A 152 4.44 -8.80 -7.83
CA LEU A 152 4.13 -9.60 -6.66
C LEU A 152 4.00 -11.07 -7.04
N LYS A 153 4.62 -11.95 -6.24
CA LYS A 153 4.51 -13.41 -6.34
C LYS A 153 3.84 -13.99 -5.09
N VAL A 154 3.09 -15.06 -5.29
CA VAL A 154 2.60 -15.93 -4.21
C VAL A 154 3.16 -17.32 -4.46
N ASN A 155 3.93 -17.85 -3.50
CA ASN A 155 4.58 -19.15 -3.61
C ASN A 155 5.42 -19.31 -4.90
N GLY A 156 6.08 -18.22 -5.33
CA GLY A 156 6.91 -18.18 -6.54
C GLY A 156 6.14 -17.96 -7.84
N GLU A 157 4.80 -17.96 -7.83
CA GLU A 157 3.98 -17.66 -9.01
C GLU A 157 3.67 -16.16 -9.10
N THR A 158 4.03 -15.52 -10.20
CA THR A 158 3.70 -14.10 -10.45
C THR A 158 2.19 -13.90 -10.53
N ARG A 159 1.69 -13.03 -9.66
CA ARG A 159 0.27 -12.68 -9.55
C ARG A 159 -0.02 -11.24 -9.98
N GLN A 160 0.90 -10.33 -9.71
CA GLN A 160 0.84 -8.95 -10.20
C GLN A 160 2.13 -8.64 -10.94
N SER A 161 2.02 -8.01 -12.10
CA SER A 161 3.15 -7.54 -12.90
C SER A 161 2.71 -6.32 -13.69
N SER A 162 3.33 -5.18 -13.44
CA SER A 162 3.01 -3.91 -14.10
C SER A 162 4.22 -2.97 -14.03
N ASN A 163 4.00 -1.69 -14.31
CA ASN A 163 4.99 -0.64 -14.15
C ASN A 163 4.33 0.61 -13.56
N THR A 164 5.04 1.35 -12.72
CA THR A 164 4.52 2.56 -12.04
C THR A 164 4.15 3.69 -12.99
N ARG A 165 4.53 3.62 -14.28
CA ARG A 165 4.04 4.51 -15.35
C ARG A 165 2.54 4.45 -15.56
N ASN A 166 1.91 3.35 -15.14
CA ASN A 166 0.47 3.11 -15.25
C ASN A 166 -0.34 3.77 -14.12
N LEU A 167 0.32 4.49 -13.20
CA LEU A 167 -0.35 5.34 -12.22
C LEU A 167 -1.17 6.43 -12.92
N ILE A 168 -2.44 6.56 -12.53
CA ILE A 168 -3.38 7.55 -13.10
C ILE A 168 -3.10 8.92 -12.52
N PHE A 169 -3.11 9.02 -11.20
CA PHE A 169 -2.70 10.20 -10.44
C PHE A 169 -1.25 10.02 -10.01
N ARG A 170 -0.39 10.94 -10.46
CA ARG A 170 1.05 10.90 -10.17
C ARG A 170 1.37 11.58 -8.84
N ILE A 171 2.53 11.25 -8.26
CA ILE A 171 2.98 11.74 -6.95
C ILE A 171 2.78 13.26 -6.77
N PRO A 172 3.16 14.14 -7.72
CA PRO A 172 2.92 15.57 -7.58
C PRO A 172 1.45 15.96 -7.43
N GLN A 173 0.57 15.33 -8.22
CA GLN A 173 -0.88 15.55 -8.15
C GLN A 173 -1.45 15.03 -6.83
N ILE A 174 -0.97 13.89 -6.35
CA ILE A 174 -1.38 13.30 -5.07
C ILE A 174 -1.04 14.25 -3.92
N ILE A 175 0.19 14.74 -3.85
CA ILE A 175 0.64 15.65 -2.79
C ILE A 175 -0.15 16.96 -2.83
N GLU A 176 -0.30 17.57 -4.01
CA GLU A 176 -1.06 18.80 -4.15
C GLU A 176 -2.51 18.63 -3.69
N TYR A 177 -3.16 17.56 -4.12
CA TYR A 177 -4.56 17.32 -3.79
C TYR A 177 -4.73 16.99 -2.30
N ILE A 178 -3.92 16.11 -1.71
CA ILE A 178 -4.00 15.80 -0.26
C ILE A 178 -3.79 17.05 0.59
N THR A 179 -2.77 17.85 0.25
CA THR A 179 -2.34 18.96 1.12
C THR A 179 -3.33 20.13 1.16
N GLN A 180 -4.30 20.19 0.24
CA GLN A 180 -5.45 21.11 0.33
C GLN A 180 -6.32 20.77 1.55
N PHE A 181 -6.49 19.48 1.86
CA PHE A 181 -7.36 19.03 2.94
C PHE A 181 -6.62 18.86 4.27
N VAL A 182 -5.47 18.18 4.25
CA VAL A 182 -4.77 17.75 5.47
C VAL A 182 -3.31 18.18 5.43
N THR A 183 -2.75 18.58 6.57
CA THR A 183 -1.30 18.77 6.69
C THR A 183 -0.60 17.42 6.76
N LEU A 184 0.35 17.18 5.87
CA LEU A 184 1.26 16.04 5.95
C LEU A 184 2.41 16.39 6.91
N GLU A 185 2.83 15.43 7.71
CA GLU A 185 3.91 15.56 8.68
C GLU A 185 5.10 14.69 8.25
N GLU A 186 6.30 15.02 8.75
CA GLU A 186 7.49 14.21 8.51
C GLU A 186 7.27 12.75 8.92
N GLY A 187 7.65 11.83 8.04
CA GLY A 187 7.50 10.39 8.23
C GLY A 187 6.13 9.83 7.83
N ASP A 188 5.13 10.65 7.49
CA ASP A 188 3.86 10.14 6.97
C ASP A 188 4.07 9.33 5.68
N ILE A 189 3.22 8.31 5.52
CA ILE A 189 3.33 7.34 4.41
C ILE A 189 2.15 7.54 3.47
N ILE A 190 2.43 7.62 2.16
CA ILE A 190 1.41 7.66 1.12
C ILE A 190 1.59 6.43 0.22
N ALA A 191 0.60 5.54 0.21
CA ALA A 191 0.55 4.36 -0.63
C ALA A 191 -0.27 4.66 -1.89
N THR A 192 0.32 4.45 -3.07
CA THR A 192 -0.14 5.07 -4.32
C THR A 192 -1.16 4.27 -5.11
N GLY A 193 -1.65 3.15 -4.58
CA GLY A 193 -2.56 2.22 -5.24
C GLY A 193 -1.84 1.00 -5.83
N THR A 194 -2.62 -0.03 -6.15
CA THR A 194 -2.16 -1.31 -6.69
C THR A 194 -2.46 -1.48 -8.18
N PRO A 195 -1.60 -2.17 -8.95
CA PRO A 195 -1.93 -2.65 -10.30
C PRO A 195 -2.98 -3.78 -10.26
N GLY A 196 -3.36 -4.26 -11.45
CA GLY A 196 -4.24 -5.43 -11.60
C GLY A 196 -3.62 -6.73 -11.08
N GLY A 197 -4.41 -7.81 -11.06
CA GLY A 197 -3.98 -9.13 -10.57
C GLY A 197 -4.15 -9.33 -9.05
N VAL A 198 -4.97 -8.49 -8.42
CA VAL A 198 -5.36 -8.61 -7.01
C VAL A 198 -6.02 -9.96 -6.77
N GLY A 199 -5.56 -10.68 -5.74
CA GLY A 199 -6.02 -12.03 -5.47
C GLY A 199 -5.81 -12.44 -4.02
N ALA A 200 -6.32 -13.63 -3.70
CA ALA A 200 -6.36 -14.12 -2.33
C ALA A 200 -5.08 -14.86 -1.94
N VAL A 201 -4.79 -14.86 -0.64
CA VAL A 201 -3.79 -15.71 0.01
C VAL A 201 -4.43 -16.48 1.16
N LEU A 202 -3.82 -17.61 1.50
CA LEU A 202 -4.22 -18.51 2.57
C LEU A 202 -3.09 -18.67 3.60
N PRO A 203 -3.40 -19.08 4.84
CA PRO A 203 -2.39 -19.51 5.80
C PRO A 203 -1.45 -20.56 5.20
N GLY A 204 -0.14 -20.36 5.35
CA GLY A 204 0.91 -21.18 4.74
C GLY A 204 1.46 -20.61 3.42
N ASP A 205 0.76 -19.67 2.78
CA ASP A 205 1.30 -18.97 1.62
C ASP A 205 2.43 -18.02 1.98
N LYS A 206 3.26 -17.70 0.99
CA LYS A 206 4.32 -16.71 1.08
C LYS A 206 4.15 -15.67 -0.03
N ILE A 207 4.10 -14.40 0.35
CA ILE A 207 4.10 -13.25 -0.55
C ILE A 207 5.54 -12.75 -0.73
N GLU A 208 5.92 -12.49 -1.98
CA GLU A 208 7.14 -11.76 -2.35
C GLU A 208 6.77 -10.56 -3.21
N ALA A 209 6.97 -9.34 -2.70
CA ALA A 209 6.56 -8.09 -3.33
C ALA A 209 7.77 -7.22 -3.65
N SER A 210 7.96 -6.89 -4.93
CA SER A 210 9.18 -6.28 -5.45
C SER A 210 8.90 -5.03 -6.28
N ILE A 211 9.72 -3.99 -6.09
CA ILE A 211 9.77 -2.83 -6.98
C ILE A 211 11.22 -2.61 -7.42
N GLU A 212 11.41 -2.39 -8.72
CA GLU A 212 12.70 -2.09 -9.34
C GLU A 212 13.45 -0.98 -8.56
N LYS A 213 14.76 -1.17 -8.36
CA LYS A 213 15.67 -0.28 -7.59
C LYS A 213 15.40 -0.18 -6.08
N ILE A 214 14.22 -0.54 -5.60
CA ILE A 214 13.86 -0.56 -4.17
C ILE A 214 14.20 -1.90 -3.53
N GLY A 215 13.83 -3.01 -4.16
CA GLY A 215 14.04 -4.36 -3.65
C GLY A 215 12.74 -5.08 -3.34
N THR A 216 12.85 -6.16 -2.55
CA THR A 216 11.77 -7.11 -2.28
C THR A 216 11.48 -7.20 -0.79
N ILE A 217 10.19 -7.25 -0.43
CA ILE A 217 9.74 -7.70 0.89
C ILE A 217 9.09 -9.07 0.79
N THR A 218 9.31 -9.90 1.81
CA THR A 218 8.80 -11.28 1.89
C THR A 218 8.02 -11.47 3.18
N HIS A 219 6.81 -12.02 3.06
CA HIS A 219 5.93 -12.21 4.20
C HIS A 219 5.22 -13.57 4.14
N PRO A 220 5.43 -14.46 5.14
CA PRO A 220 4.58 -15.65 5.29
C PRO A 220 3.20 -15.24 5.82
N ILE A 221 2.17 -15.96 5.40
CA ILE A 221 0.81 -15.82 5.91
C ILE A 221 0.61 -16.84 7.03
N VAL A 222 0.31 -16.35 8.24
CA VAL A 222 0.19 -17.17 9.44
C VAL A 222 -1.22 -17.05 10.01
N LEU A 223 -1.82 -18.14 10.46
CA LEU A 223 -3.13 -18.10 11.09
C LEU A 223 -3.06 -17.41 12.46
N GLU A 224 -4.01 -16.52 12.75
CA GLU A 224 -4.05 -15.86 14.07
C GLU A 224 -4.16 -16.88 15.21
N GLY A 225 -3.25 -16.81 16.18
CA GLY A 225 -3.11 -17.75 17.29
C GLY A 225 -2.21 -18.96 17.02
N SER A 226 -1.52 -19.00 15.87
CA SER A 226 -0.49 -20.01 15.55
C SER A 226 0.92 -19.42 15.51
N GLU A 227 1.09 -18.19 15.97
CA GLU A 227 2.37 -17.49 16.03
C GLU A 227 3.22 -18.10 17.18
N SER A 228 4.29 -18.81 16.84
CA SER A 228 5.29 -19.31 17.79
C SER A 228 6.35 -18.26 18.11
#